data_AF-A0A2K6U902-F1
#
_entry.id   AF-A0A2K6U902-F1
#
_cell.length_a   1.000
_cell.length_b   1.000
_cell.length_c   1.000
_cell.angle_alpha   90.00
_cell.angle_beta   90.00
_cell.angle_gamma   90.00
#
_symmetry.space_group_name_H-M   'P 1'
#
loop_
_entity.id
_entity.type
_entity.pdbx_description
1 polymer ?
#
loop_
_entity_poly.entity_id
_entity_poly.type
_entity_poly.pdbx_seq_one_letter_code
_entity_poly.pdbx_strand_id
1 'polypeptide(L)'
;MFLFPSLPVLLLSVVTASETKACEDAQKTCSVITCGVPVTNGTPGRDGRDGPKGEKGEPGQGLRGLQGPPGKLGPPGNAGPPGISGPKGQKGDRGDNSVAEAKLANLERQIQSLRSELDHVKKLQAFSLRKASGKKLFVTNGEQMPFAKVKALCAGLRATVAAPKNAEENKAIQDVAKGVAFLGITDEVTEGQFMYVTGGKLTYSNWKKDEPNDHGSGEDCVILQTDGLWNDISCTSSFLAVCEFPA
;
A
#
# COMPACT_ATOMS: atom_id res chain seq x y z
N MET A 1 -46.45 35.23 22.15
CA MET A 1 -45.05 35.60 21.87
C MET A 1 -44.18 34.37 22.06
N PHE A 2 -43.84 33.67 20.99
CA PHE A 2 -42.65 32.82 20.92
C PHE A 2 -42.13 32.90 19.50
N LEU A 3 -40.97 33.55 19.37
CA LEU A 3 -40.21 33.77 18.15
C LEU A 3 -39.39 32.51 17.87
N PHE A 4 -39.55 31.90 16.70
CA PHE A 4 -38.60 30.92 16.17
C PHE A 4 -37.70 31.64 15.16
N PRO A 5 -36.37 31.69 15.34
CA PRO A 5 -35.46 32.17 14.32
C PRO A 5 -35.23 31.06 13.27
N SER A 6 -35.46 31.41 12.01
CA SER A 6 -35.14 30.61 10.84
C SER A 6 -33.62 30.45 10.68
N LEU A 7 -33.11 29.22 10.84
CA LEU A 7 -31.78 28.85 10.37
C LEU A 7 -31.82 28.57 8.85
N PRO A 8 -30.91 29.14 8.04
CA PRO A 8 -30.82 28.83 6.62
C PRO A 8 -30.16 27.46 6.44
N VAL A 9 -30.85 26.56 5.73
CA VAL A 9 -30.32 25.28 5.25
C VAL A 9 -29.29 25.59 4.16
N LEU A 10 -28.02 25.37 4.47
CA LEU A 10 -26.93 25.42 3.49
C LEU A 10 -26.98 24.15 2.63
N LEU A 11 -27.66 24.24 1.47
CA LEU A 11 -27.57 23.24 0.40
C LEU A 11 -26.15 23.29 -0.19
N LEU A 12 -25.31 22.28 0.10
CA LEU A 12 -24.16 21.98 -0.76
C LEU A 12 -24.67 21.22 -2.00
N SER A 13 -24.92 21.95 -3.07
CA SER A 13 -25.05 21.39 -4.41
C SER A 13 -23.65 21.03 -4.93
N VAL A 14 -23.32 19.75 -4.93
CA VAL A 14 -22.12 19.24 -5.63
C VAL A 14 -22.45 19.21 -7.12
N VAL A 15 -21.95 20.21 -7.85
CA VAL A 15 -22.00 20.26 -9.31
C VAL A 15 -20.94 19.28 -9.83
N THR A 16 -21.38 18.17 -10.44
CA THR A 16 -20.51 17.30 -11.22
C THR A 16 -20.25 17.95 -12.58
N ALA A 17 -19.10 18.60 -12.74
CA ALA A 17 -18.60 18.99 -14.04
C ALA A 17 -17.98 17.76 -14.72
N SER A 18 -18.63 17.30 -15.79
CA SER A 18 -18.06 16.36 -16.74
C SER A 18 -17.13 17.13 -17.67
N GLU A 19 -15.84 16.80 -17.65
CA GLU A 19 -14.92 17.17 -18.72
C GLU A 19 -14.26 15.91 -19.27
N THR A 20 -14.73 15.50 -20.45
CA THR A 20 -14.03 14.56 -21.32
C THR A 20 -12.79 15.25 -21.88
N LYS A 21 -11.61 14.72 -21.57
CA LYS A 21 -10.39 15.02 -22.34
C LYS A 21 -9.70 13.70 -22.69
N ALA A 22 -9.94 13.27 -23.92
CA ALA A 22 -9.08 12.30 -24.58
C ALA A 22 -7.96 13.09 -25.27
N CYS A 23 -6.71 12.74 -24.98
CA CYS A 23 -5.67 12.65 -25.98
C CYS A 23 -4.50 11.80 -25.48
N GLU A 24 -4.17 10.84 -26.33
CA GLU A 24 -2.85 10.33 -26.68
C GLU A 24 -2.22 9.19 -25.86
N ASP A 25 -2.13 8.09 -26.60
CA ASP A 25 -1.52 6.80 -26.32
C ASP A 25 -0.01 6.91 -26.62
N ALA A 26 0.82 6.71 -25.60
CA ALA A 26 2.25 6.48 -25.77
C ALA A 26 2.73 5.54 -24.66
N GLN A 27 2.79 4.25 -25.03
CA GLN A 27 3.86 3.32 -24.68
C GLN A 27 4.04 2.98 -23.18
N LYS A 28 3.24 2.01 -22.71
CA LYS A 28 3.55 1.23 -21.51
C LYS A 28 4.73 0.29 -21.78
N THR A 29 5.87 0.59 -21.18
CA THR A 29 6.75 -0.39 -20.50
C THR A 29 7.71 0.39 -19.61
N CYS A 30 7.33 0.60 -18.35
CA CYS A 30 8.25 1.12 -17.34
C CYS A 30 8.70 -0.02 -16.42
N SER A 31 9.98 -0.29 -16.54
CA SER A 31 10.77 -1.23 -15.77
C SER A 31 10.86 -0.86 -14.30
N VAL A 32 10.94 -1.93 -13.51
CA VAL A 32 11.57 -2.08 -12.18
C VAL A 32 12.39 -0.87 -11.72
N ILE A 33 11.98 -0.30 -10.58
CA ILE A 33 12.75 0.67 -9.80
C ILE A 33 13.96 -0.06 -9.21
N THR A 34 15.15 0.20 -9.76
CA THR A 34 16.43 -0.14 -9.13
C THR A 34 17.10 1.13 -8.63
N CYS A 35 17.33 1.19 -7.31
CA CYS A 35 18.23 2.15 -6.70
C CYS A 35 19.70 1.79 -7.04
N GLY A 36 20.47 2.77 -7.50
CA GLY A 36 21.93 2.70 -7.76
C GLY A 36 22.28 3.69 -8.87
N VAL A 37 23.34 4.51 -8.84
CA VAL A 37 24.62 4.50 -8.14
C VAL A 37 25.12 5.97 -8.13
N PRO A 38 25.82 6.47 -7.09
CA PRO A 38 26.47 7.77 -7.15
C PRO A 38 27.56 7.81 -8.22
N VAL A 39 27.62 8.92 -8.94
CA VAL A 39 28.53 9.26 -10.04
C VAL A 39 29.98 8.83 -9.76
N THR A 40 30.55 8.00 -10.63
CA THR A 40 31.99 7.68 -10.63
C THR A 40 32.76 8.84 -11.25
N ASN A 41 33.75 9.38 -10.53
CA ASN A 41 34.68 10.38 -11.07
C ASN A 41 35.37 9.85 -12.34
N GLY A 42 35.53 10.72 -13.35
CA GLY A 42 36.13 10.39 -14.64
C GLY A 42 37.56 9.86 -14.52
N THR A 43 37.92 8.92 -15.40
CA THR A 43 39.29 8.39 -15.49
C THR A 43 40.28 9.52 -15.79
N PRO A 44 41.43 9.61 -15.09
CA PRO A 44 42.45 10.62 -15.39
C PRO A 44 42.90 10.57 -16.86
N GLY A 45 43.12 11.73 -17.46
CA GLY A 45 43.56 11.86 -18.85
C GLY A 45 44.91 11.18 -19.10
N ARG A 46 45.11 10.62 -20.30
CA ARG A 46 46.39 10.02 -20.70
C ARG A 46 47.50 11.08 -20.73
N ASP A 47 48.66 10.75 -20.17
CA ASP A 47 49.84 11.61 -20.22
C ASP A 47 50.27 11.92 -21.67
N GLY A 48 50.72 13.15 -21.91
CA GLY A 48 51.20 13.60 -23.22
C GLY A 48 52.51 12.91 -23.62
N ARG A 49 52.69 12.61 -24.92
CA ARG A 49 53.96 12.06 -25.41
C ARG A 49 55.04 13.12 -25.42
N ASP A 50 56.23 12.77 -24.94
CA ASP A 50 57.42 13.64 -24.99
C ASP A 50 57.79 13.99 -26.44
N GLY A 51 58.20 15.25 -26.66
CA GLY A 51 58.62 15.74 -27.97
C GLY A 51 59.99 15.17 -28.41
N PRO A 52 60.25 15.06 -29.71
CA PRO A 52 61.53 14.58 -30.21
C PRO A 52 62.68 15.50 -29.77
N LYS A 53 63.77 14.89 -29.30
CA LYS A 53 64.99 15.59 -28.87
C LYS A 53 65.62 16.30 -30.08
N GLY A 54 65.93 17.60 -29.92
CA GLY A 54 66.51 18.42 -30.99
C GLY A 54 67.87 17.92 -31.49
N GLU A 55 68.11 18.05 -32.80
CA GLU A 55 69.34 17.65 -33.46
C GLU A 55 70.53 18.53 -33.02
N LYS A 56 71.69 17.90 -32.81
CA LYS A 56 72.93 18.59 -32.41
C LYS A 56 73.60 19.17 -33.66
N GLY A 57 73.92 20.47 -33.63
CA GLY A 57 74.54 21.18 -34.76
C GLY A 57 75.90 20.63 -35.20
N GLU A 58 76.18 20.76 -36.50
CA GLU A 58 77.41 20.26 -37.15
C GLU A 58 78.67 21.02 -36.70
N PRO A 59 79.77 20.33 -36.35
CA PRO A 59 81.04 20.98 -36.04
C PRO A 59 81.76 21.49 -37.30
N GLY A 60 82.34 22.68 -37.18
CA GLY A 60 83.07 23.38 -38.24
C GLY A 60 84.35 22.68 -38.71
N GLN A 61 84.67 22.95 -39.98
CA GLN A 61 85.75 22.35 -40.75
C GLN A 61 87.12 22.88 -40.31
N GLY A 62 88.05 21.98 -40.00
CA GLY A 62 89.45 22.30 -39.71
C GLY A 62 90.36 21.11 -40.03
N LEU A 63 91.30 21.31 -40.96
CA LEU A 63 92.28 20.30 -41.38
C LEU A 63 93.35 20.13 -40.29
N ARG A 64 93.38 18.99 -39.58
CA ARG A 64 94.53 18.59 -38.75
C ARG A 64 94.61 17.07 -38.51
N GLY A 65 95.71 16.48 -39.01
CA GLY A 65 96.41 15.26 -38.55
C GLY A 65 95.65 13.93 -38.46
N LEU A 66 96.15 12.89 -39.13
CA LEU A 66 95.66 11.51 -38.93
C LEU A 66 95.85 11.08 -37.47
N GLN A 67 94.76 11.08 -36.70
CA GLN A 67 94.72 10.67 -35.31
C GLN A 67 94.64 9.14 -35.22
N GLY A 68 95.43 8.55 -34.31
CA GLY A 68 95.51 7.10 -34.11
C GLY A 68 94.15 6.45 -33.75
N PRO A 69 94.04 5.11 -33.87
CA PRO A 69 92.78 4.41 -33.69
C PRO A 69 92.11 4.77 -32.36
N PRO A 70 90.79 5.03 -32.34
CA PRO A 70 90.09 5.44 -31.12
C PRO A 70 90.29 4.44 -29.99
N GLY A 71 90.56 4.96 -28.78
CA GLY A 71 90.61 4.15 -27.57
C GLY A 71 89.30 3.41 -27.32
N LYS A 72 89.38 2.23 -26.69
CA LYS A 72 88.21 1.40 -26.36
C LYS A 72 87.15 2.25 -25.63
N LEU A 73 85.90 2.13 -26.07
CA LEU A 73 84.76 2.83 -25.47
C LEU A 73 84.72 2.51 -23.96
N GLY A 74 84.65 3.57 -23.13
CA GLY A 74 84.54 3.41 -21.68
C GLY A 74 83.26 2.66 -21.29
N PRO A 75 83.24 1.99 -20.12
CA PRO A 75 82.05 1.27 -19.68
C PRO A 75 80.84 2.22 -19.58
N PRO A 76 79.62 1.77 -19.93
CA PRO A 76 78.41 2.57 -19.79
C PRO A 76 78.26 3.11 -18.37
N GLY A 77 77.83 4.37 -18.24
CA GLY A 77 77.58 4.98 -16.93
C GLY A 77 76.50 4.23 -16.15
N ASN A 78 76.63 4.21 -14.82
CA ASN A 78 75.67 3.55 -13.93
C ASN A 78 74.25 4.09 -14.15
N ALA A 79 73.26 3.20 -14.17
CA ALA A 79 71.86 3.57 -14.32
C ALA A 79 71.45 4.60 -13.24
N GLY A 80 70.65 5.59 -13.63
CA GLY A 80 70.13 6.59 -12.70
C GLY A 80 69.27 5.95 -11.60
N PRO A 81 69.18 6.57 -10.42
CA PRO A 81 68.39 6.01 -9.32
C PRO A 81 66.91 5.89 -9.73
N PRO A 82 66.18 4.86 -9.25
CA PRO A 82 64.76 4.70 -9.53
C PRO A 82 63.96 5.95 -9.12
N GLY A 83 62.94 6.29 -9.91
CA GLY A 83 62.02 7.38 -9.58
C GLY A 83 61.31 7.13 -8.25
N ILE A 84 61.05 8.19 -7.49
CA ILE A 84 60.33 8.10 -6.21
C ILE A 84 58.95 7.48 -6.43
N SER A 85 58.59 6.49 -5.62
CA SER A 85 57.25 5.89 -5.68
C SER A 85 56.19 6.93 -5.33
N GLY A 86 55.11 6.98 -6.11
CA GLY A 86 54.00 7.89 -5.88
C GLY A 86 53.33 7.66 -4.51
N PRO A 87 52.71 8.69 -3.92
CA PRO A 87 52.07 8.56 -2.63
C PRO A 87 50.95 7.51 -2.69
N LYS A 88 50.97 6.57 -1.74
CA LYS A 88 49.91 5.57 -1.61
C LYS A 88 48.57 6.27 -1.37
N GLY A 89 47.54 5.90 -2.14
CA GLY A 89 46.20 6.46 -1.98
C GLY A 89 45.65 6.25 -0.57
N GLN A 90 44.89 7.23 -0.07
CA GLN A 90 44.29 7.16 1.26
C GLN A 90 43.24 6.04 1.30
N LYS A 91 43.15 5.34 2.43
CA LYS A 91 42.12 4.32 2.68
C LYS A 91 40.77 5.02 2.80
N GLY A 92 39.74 4.51 2.11
CA GLY A 92 38.39 5.06 2.20
C GLY A 92 37.82 4.98 3.62
N ASP A 93 36.96 5.94 3.97
CA ASP A 93 36.34 6.03 5.29
C ASP A 93 35.39 4.86 5.57
N ARG A 94 35.27 4.50 6.85
CA ARG A 94 34.36 3.44 7.31
C ARG A 94 32.92 3.98 7.27
N GLY A 95 32.01 3.27 6.62
CA GLY A 95 30.59 3.66 6.54
C GLY A 95 29.95 3.78 7.92
N ASP A 96 29.28 4.91 8.17
CA ASP A 96 28.66 5.23 9.45
C ASP A 96 27.19 4.73 9.48
N ASN A 97 26.96 3.62 10.18
CA ASN A 97 25.64 3.03 10.36
C ASN A 97 24.76 3.79 11.37
N SER A 98 25.32 4.73 12.14
CA SER A 98 24.58 5.43 13.20
C SER A 98 23.39 6.25 12.67
N VAL A 99 23.53 6.80 11.46
CA VAL A 99 22.46 7.57 10.80
C VAL A 99 21.31 6.66 10.38
N ALA A 100 21.60 5.43 9.96
CA ALA A 100 20.58 4.45 9.59
C ALA A 100 19.83 3.93 10.84
N GLU A 101 20.57 3.66 11.92
CA GLU A 101 20.01 3.23 13.20
C GLU A 101 19.11 4.31 13.82
N ALA A 102 19.53 5.58 13.78
CA ALA A 102 18.72 6.70 14.24
C ALA A 102 17.41 6.87 13.44
N LYS A 103 17.47 6.69 12.11
CA LYS A 103 16.28 6.72 11.25
C LYS A 103 15.32 5.57 11.55
N LEU A 104 15.85 4.38 11.82
CA LEU A 104 15.04 3.21 12.17
C LEU A 104 14.30 3.44 13.50
N ALA A 105 15.00 3.92 14.53
CA ALA A 105 14.38 4.24 15.82
C ALA A 105 13.31 5.34 15.71
N ASN A 106 13.54 6.35 14.86
CA ASN A 106 12.55 7.38 14.59
C ASN A 106 11.30 6.81 13.88
N LEU A 107 11.49 5.93 12.88
CA LEU A 107 10.38 5.30 12.17
C LEU A 107 9.57 4.36 13.08
N GLU A 108 10.24 3.62 13.98
CA GLU A 108 9.58 2.80 14.99
C GLU A 108 8.71 3.65 15.93
N ARG A 109 9.20 4.82 16.38
CA ARG A 109 8.39 5.77 17.15
C ARG A 109 7.18 6.27 16.36
N GLN A 110 7.35 6.58 15.08
CA GLN A 110 6.23 7.02 14.23
C GLN A 110 5.17 5.93 14.08
N ILE A 111 5.58 4.67 13.87
CA ILE A 111 4.67 3.53 13.80
C ILE A 111 3.90 3.36 15.12
N GLN A 112 4.57 3.47 16.26
CA GLN A 112 3.91 3.40 17.57
C GLN A 112 2.91 4.55 17.77
N SER A 113 3.28 5.78 17.36
CA SER A 113 2.39 6.94 17.43
C SER A 113 1.14 6.76 16.56
N LEU A 114 1.30 6.37 15.30
CA LEU A 114 0.19 6.14 14.37
C LEU A 114 -0.74 5.01 14.86
N ARG A 115 -0.18 3.95 15.46
CA ARG A 115 -1.00 2.89 16.08
C ARG A 115 -1.83 3.43 17.24
N SER A 116 -1.24 4.26 18.10
CA SER A 116 -1.96 4.89 19.22
C SER A 116 -3.07 5.83 18.73
N GLU A 117 -2.81 6.61 17.68
CA GLU A 117 -3.83 7.46 17.05
C GLU A 117 -4.96 6.63 16.44
N LEU A 118 -4.64 5.55 15.73
CA LEU A 118 -5.64 4.64 15.17
C LEU A 118 -6.54 4.03 16.26
N ASP A 119 -5.97 3.62 17.39
CA ASP A 119 -6.74 3.09 18.52
C ASP A 119 -7.65 4.15 19.14
N HIS A 120 -7.21 5.41 19.20
CA HIS A 120 -8.08 6.52 19.63
C HIS A 120 -9.22 6.74 18.64
N VAL A 121 -8.94 6.77 17.33
CA VAL A 121 -9.97 6.92 16.30
C VAL A 121 -10.97 5.76 16.35
N LYS A 122 -10.51 4.51 16.51
CA LYS A 122 -11.40 3.35 16.69
C LYS A 122 -12.29 3.46 17.92
N LYS A 123 -11.74 3.90 19.06
CA LYS A 123 -12.53 4.15 20.28
C LYS A 123 -13.57 5.25 20.08
N LEU A 124 -13.21 6.34 19.38
CA LEU A 124 -14.14 7.43 19.05
C LEU A 124 -15.23 6.96 18.07
N GLN A 125 -14.88 6.17 17.06
CA GLN A 125 -15.84 5.59 16.13
C GLN A 125 -16.79 4.63 16.85
N ALA A 126 -16.30 3.80 17.77
CA ALA A 126 -17.13 2.94 18.62
C ALA A 126 -18.03 3.75 19.60
N PHE A 127 -17.55 4.90 20.07
CA PHE A 127 -18.32 5.83 20.91
C PHE A 127 -19.40 6.58 20.11
N SER A 128 -19.12 6.95 18.86
CA SER A 128 -20.07 7.63 17.97
C SER A 128 -21.11 6.68 17.34
N LEU A 129 -20.73 5.44 17.03
CA LEU A 129 -21.60 4.41 16.44
C LEU A 129 -22.25 3.50 17.49
N ARG A 130 -22.33 3.95 18.74
CA ARG A 130 -22.62 3.14 19.92
C ARG A 130 -23.98 2.42 19.86
N LYS A 131 -23.97 1.20 19.29
CA LYS A 131 -24.74 0.04 19.74
C LYS A 131 -23.86 -1.21 19.63
N ALA A 132 -22.83 -1.26 20.47
CA ALA A 132 -22.10 -2.49 20.72
C ALA A 132 -23.00 -3.42 21.55
N SER A 133 -23.59 -4.42 20.90
CA SER A 133 -24.06 -5.63 21.60
C SER A 133 -22.89 -6.61 21.65
N GLY A 134 -22.53 -7.09 22.84
CA GLY A 134 -21.67 -8.27 22.98
C GLY A 134 -20.26 -8.22 22.36
N LYS A 135 -19.68 -7.02 22.14
CA LYS A 135 -18.34 -6.74 21.57
C LYS A 135 -18.24 -6.64 20.03
N LYS A 136 -19.28 -6.91 19.25
CA LYS A 136 -19.23 -6.78 17.78
C LYS A 136 -19.64 -5.37 17.33
N LEU A 137 -19.06 -4.92 16.22
CA LEU A 137 -19.43 -3.66 15.56
C LEU A 137 -20.22 -3.95 14.29
N PHE A 138 -21.42 -3.37 14.18
CA PHE A 138 -22.28 -3.46 13.00
C PHE A 138 -22.27 -2.13 12.25
N VAL A 139 -22.09 -2.17 10.93
CA VAL A 139 -22.01 -0.98 10.07
C VAL A 139 -22.84 -1.18 8.80
N THR A 140 -23.51 -0.13 8.36
CA THR A 140 -24.19 -0.06 7.07
C THR A 140 -23.80 1.22 6.34
N ASN A 141 -23.80 1.19 5.01
CA ASN A 141 -23.68 2.38 4.15
C ASN A 141 -25.06 2.88 3.67
N GLY A 142 -26.16 2.22 4.07
CA GLY A 142 -27.52 2.57 3.65
C GLY A 142 -27.89 2.15 2.22
N GLU A 143 -27.02 1.43 1.51
CA GLU A 143 -27.28 0.98 0.15
C GLU A 143 -27.98 -0.39 0.12
N GLN A 144 -28.88 -0.55 -0.85
CA GLN A 144 -29.55 -1.83 -1.11
C GLN A 144 -28.89 -2.52 -2.30
N MET A 145 -28.59 -3.81 -2.14
CA MET A 145 -27.93 -4.60 -3.18
C MET A 145 -28.22 -6.10 -3.02
N PRO A 146 -28.05 -6.92 -4.08
CA PRO A 146 -28.19 -8.38 -3.99
C PRO A 146 -27.22 -9.02 -2.99
N PHE A 147 -27.60 -10.17 -2.44
CA PHE A 147 -26.84 -10.81 -1.36
C PHE A 147 -25.38 -11.09 -1.73
N ALA A 148 -25.11 -11.50 -2.97
CA ALA A 148 -23.74 -11.71 -3.46
C ALA A 148 -22.89 -10.43 -3.38
N LYS A 149 -23.47 -9.25 -3.65
CA LYS A 149 -22.79 -7.97 -3.52
C LYS A 149 -22.59 -7.58 -2.05
N VAL A 150 -23.54 -7.89 -1.17
CA VAL A 150 -23.37 -7.69 0.28
C VAL A 150 -22.20 -8.53 0.81
N LYS A 151 -22.14 -9.82 0.44
CA LYS A 151 -21.02 -10.72 0.76
C LYS A 151 -19.68 -10.12 0.32
N ALA A 152 -19.60 -9.66 -0.94
CA ALA A 152 -18.39 -9.06 -1.50
C ALA A 152 -18.00 -7.72 -0.82
N LEU A 153 -18.98 -6.86 -0.54
CA LEU A 153 -18.77 -5.58 0.14
C LEU A 153 -18.18 -5.80 1.54
N CYS A 154 -18.80 -6.66 2.35
CA CYS A 154 -18.30 -6.93 3.69
C CYS A 154 -16.94 -7.62 3.67
N ALA A 155 -16.72 -8.57 2.75
CA ALA A 155 -15.41 -9.20 2.58
C ALA A 155 -14.31 -8.19 2.20
N GLY A 156 -14.61 -7.22 1.33
CA GLY A 156 -13.69 -6.13 0.96
C GLY A 156 -13.30 -5.24 2.15
N LEU A 157 -14.16 -5.15 3.16
CA LEU A 157 -13.90 -4.46 4.42
C LEU A 157 -13.23 -5.36 5.48
N ARG A 158 -12.88 -6.60 5.14
CA ARG A 158 -12.40 -7.64 6.09
C ARG A 158 -13.41 -7.91 7.21
N ALA A 159 -14.69 -7.82 6.87
CA ALA A 159 -15.84 -8.07 7.70
C ALA A 159 -16.68 -9.22 7.12
N THR A 160 -17.74 -9.59 7.82
CA THR A 160 -18.72 -10.58 7.34
C THR A 160 -20.11 -9.96 7.28
N VAL A 161 -21.04 -10.57 6.55
CA VAL A 161 -22.45 -10.13 6.58
C VAL A 161 -22.99 -10.35 7.99
N ALA A 162 -23.70 -9.36 8.53
CA ALA A 162 -24.15 -9.40 9.91
C ALA A 162 -25.07 -10.60 10.19
N ALA A 163 -24.76 -11.39 11.21
CA ALA A 163 -25.48 -12.63 11.52
C ALA A 163 -25.72 -12.74 13.03
N PRO A 164 -26.92 -12.39 13.52
CA PRO A 164 -27.19 -12.36 14.96
C PRO A 164 -27.10 -13.75 15.59
N LYS A 165 -26.36 -13.84 16.70
CA LYS A 165 -26.24 -15.06 17.53
C LYS A 165 -27.14 -15.03 18.76
N ASN A 166 -27.84 -13.93 19.01
CA ASN A 166 -28.75 -13.73 20.13
C ASN A 166 -29.68 -12.52 19.87
N ALA A 167 -30.66 -12.31 20.77
CA ALA A 167 -31.64 -11.23 20.64
C ALA A 167 -31.03 -9.82 20.73
N GLU A 168 -29.94 -9.65 21.48
CA GLU A 168 -29.26 -8.35 21.63
C GLU A 168 -28.57 -7.94 20.32
N GLU A 169 -27.88 -8.88 19.67
CA GLU A 169 -27.27 -8.69 18.35
C GLU A 169 -28.35 -8.44 17.29
N ASN A 170 -29.47 -9.19 17.34
CA ASN A 170 -30.60 -8.96 16.43
C ASN A 170 -31.13 -7.53 16.53
N LYS A 171 -31.34 -7.05 17.76
CA LYS A 171 -31.76 -5.68 18.03
C LYS A 171 -30.74 -4.66 17.55
N ALA A 172 -29.45 -4.91 17.75
CA ALA A 172 -28.37 -4.02 17.30
C ALA A 172 -28.33 -3.90 15.77
N ILE A 173 -28.45 -5.01 15.04
CA ILE A 173 -28.52 -5.00 13.57
C ILE A 173 -29.76 -4.24 13.10
N GLN A 174 -30.93 -4.48 13.70
CA GLN A 174 -32.17 -3.76 13.37
C GLN A 174 -31.99 -2.22 13.53
N ASP A 175 -31.34 -1.80 14.61
CA ASP A 175 -31.12 -0.38 14.91
C ASP A 175 -30.12 0.29 13.97
N VAL A 176 -29.13 -0.45 13.49
CA VAL A 176 -28.14 0.01 12.51
C VAL A 176 -28.76 0.08 11.11
N ALA A 177 -29.51 -0.96 10.72
CA ALA A 177 -30.14 -1.04 9.40
C ALA A 177 -31.21 0.04 9.19
N LYS A 178 -32.08 0.27 10.19
CA LYS A 178 -33.27 1.16 10.07
C LYS A 178 -34.14 0.87 8.84
N GLY A 179 -34.16 -0.39 8.41
CA GLY A 179 -34.83 -0.89 7.21
C GLY A 179 -34.67 -2.40 7.11
N VAL A 180 -35.08 -2.97 5.97
CA VAL A 180 -34.93 -4.41 5.71
C VAL A 180 -33.51 -4.70 5.23
N ALA A 181 -32.81 -5.60 5.91
CA ALA A 181 -31.42 -5.90 5.67
C ALA A 181 -31.19 -7.41 5.51
N PHE A 182 -30.19 -7.78 4.70
CA PHE A 182 -29.74 -9.16 4.64
C PHE A 182 -29.04 -9.58 5.93
N LEU A 183 -29.24 -10.84 6.31
CA LEU A 183 -28.49 -11.53 7.35
C LEU A 183 -27.48 -12.48 6.71
N GLY A 184 -26.33 -12.69 7.37
CA GLY A 184 -25.30 -13.64 6.96
C GLY A 184 -25.67 -15.09 7.22
N ILE A 185 -26.88 -15.50 6.80
CA ILE A 185 -27.48 -16.80 7.01
C ILE A 185 -28.10 -17.23 5.69
N THR A 186 -27.79 -18.45 5.23
CA THR A 186 -28.36 -19.05 4.02
C THR A 186 -28.49 -20.56 4.17
N ASP A 187 -29.34 -21.17 3.35
CA ASP A 187 -29.43 -22.61 3.16
C ASP A 187 -29.10 -23.05 1.72
N GLU A 188 -28.42 -22.18 0.94
CA GLU A 188 -27.87 -22.41 -0.42
C GLU A 188 -27.16 -23.78 -0.59
N VAL A 189 -26.62 -24.35 0.50
CA VAL A 189 -25.90 -25.64 0.48
C VAL A 189 -26.83 -26.83 0.66
N THR A 190 -27.88 -26.70 1.48
CA THR A 190 -28.79 -27.78 1.82
C THR A 190 -30.13 -27.18 2.22
N GLU A 191 -31.11 -27.31 1.33
CA GLU A 191 -32.47 -26.80 1.49
C GLU A 191 -33.06 -27.12 2.87
N GLY A 192 -33.61 -26.10 3.53
CA GLY A 192 -34.19 -26.17 4.87
C GLY A 192 -33.15 -26.27 6.02
N GLN A 193 -31.85 -26.27 5.72
CA GLN A 193 -30.77 -26.27 6.72
C GLN A 193 -29.97 -24.95 6.68
N PHE A 194 -30.54 -23.93 7.31
CA PHE A 194 -29.89 -22.63 7.45
C PHE A 194 -28.57 -22.69 8.23
N MET A 195 -27.53 -22.16 7.62
CA MET A 195 -26.19 -22.05 8.15
C MET A 195 -25.69 -20.61 8.10
N TYR A 196 -24.74 -20.28 8.97
CA TYR A 196 -24.05 -19.01 8.89
C TYR A 196 -23.10 -19.00 7.69
N VAL A 197 -22.99 -17.87 6.99
CA VAL A 197 -22.01 -17.72 5.88
C VAL A 197 -20.55 -17.83 6.34
N THR A 198 -20.31 -17.65 7.64
CA THR A 198 -19.01 -17.88 8.30
C THR A 198 -18.77 -19.34 8.69
N GLY A 199 -19.74 -20.21 8.43
CA GLY A 199 -19.73 -21.62 8.80
C GLY A 199 -20.47 -21.89 10.11
N GLY A 200 -20.91 -23.15 10.24
CA GLY A 200 -21.63 -23.64 11.41
C GLY A 200 -23.16 -23.53 11.29
N LYS A 201 -23.84 -24.37 12.06
CA LYS A 201 -25.31 -24.42 12.12
C LYS A 201 -25.88 -23.22 12.85
N LEU A 202 -27.10 -22.82 12.49
CA LEU A 202 -27.84 -21.77 13.15
C LEU A 202 -28.05 -22.09 14.66
N THR A 203 -27.68 -21.15 15.54
CA THR A 203 -27.81 -21.32 17.00
C THR A 203 -28.87 -20.41 17.60
N TYR A 204 -29.34 -19.43 16.84
CA TYR A 204 -30.36 -18.47 17.22
C TYR A 204 -31.19 -18.14 15.97
N SER A 205 -32.51 -18.06 16.14
CA SER A 205 -33.45 -17.72 15.08
C SER A 205 -34.55 -16.82 15.60
N ASN A 206 -35.04 -15.91 14.77
CA ASN A 206 -36.18 -15.05 15.09
C ASN A 206 -37.16 -14.99 13.91
N TRP A 207 -37.50 -16.16 13.36
CA TRP A 207 -38.40 -16.28 12.22
C TRP A 207 -39.75 -15.66 12.49
N LYS A 208 -40.28 -15.00 11.47
CA LYS A 208 -41.68 -14.60 11.44
C LYS A 208 -42.55 -15.87 11.44
N LYS A 209 -43.78 -15.73 11.92
CA LYS A 209 -44.73 -16.84 11.89
C LYS A 209 -44.87 -17.36 10.45
N ASP A 210 -44.82 -18.68 10.32
CA ASP A 210 -44.92 -19.42 9.06
C ASP A 210 -43.68 -19.29 8.15
N GLU A 211 -42.56 -18.75 8.65
CA GLU A 211 -41.23 -18.73 7.99
C GLU A 211 -40.22 -19.68 8.68
N PRO A 212 -39.19 -20.15 7.97
CA PRO A 212 -38.95 -20.01 6.53
C PRO A 212 -39.88 -20.90 5.70
N ASN A 213 -40.26 -20.47 4.49
CA ASN A 213 -41.29 -21.14 3.68
C ASN A 213 -40.90 -21.53 2.25
N ASP A 214 -39.68 -21.18 1.82
CA ASP A 214 -39.12 -21.42 0.49
C ASP A 214 -40.07 -20.97 -0.64
N HIS A 215 -40.47 -19.68 -0.62
CA HIS A 215 -41.56 -19.25 -1.49
C HIS A 215 -41.21 -19.30 -2.98
N GLY A 216 -42.12 -19.85 -3.78
CA GLY A 216 -42.05 -19.71 -5.24
C GLY A 216 -40.95 -20.55 -5.88
N SER A 217 -39.84 -19.93 -6.25
CA SER A 217 -38.77 -20.56 -7.06
C SER A 217 -37.48 -20.87 -6.29
N GLY A 218 -37.50 -20.81 -4.96
CA GLY A 218 -36.29 -20.94 -4.14
C GLY A 218 -35.96 -19.64 -3.38
N GLU A 219 -35.92 -19.69 -2.05
CA GLU A 219 -35.59 -18.56 -1.18
C GLU A 219 -34.43 -18.84 -0.21
N ASP A 220 -33.21 -18.94 -0.75
CA ASP A 220 -32.08 -19.41 0.06
C ASP A 220 -31.46 -18.37 1.04
N CYS A 221 -31.91 -17.11 1.02
CA CYS A 221 -31.28 -16.01 1.76
C CYS A 221 -32.18 -15.43 2.85
N VAL A 222 -31.61 -15.03 3.98
CA VAL A 222 -32.41 -14.50 5.10
C VAL A 222 -32.35 -12.98 5.17
N ILE A 223 -33.50 -12.34 5.38
CA ILE A 223 -33.60 -10.91 5.71
C ILE A 223 -34.14 -10.69 7.12
N LEU A 224 -33.68 -9.60 7.73
CA LEU A 224 -34.23 -9.00 8.94
C LEU A 224 -35.26 -7.93 8.55
N GLN A 225 -36.51 -8.11 8.94
CA GLN A 225 -37.58 -7.13 8.74
C GLN A 225 -37.50 -5.97 9.75
N THR A 226 -38.26 -4.92 9.51
CA THR A 226 -38.27 -3.70 10.36
C THR A 226 -38.79 -3.95 11.77
N ASP A 227 -39.60 -4.99 11.98
CA ASP A 227 -40.06 -5.46 13.30
C ASP A 227 -39.03 -6.37 14.02
N GLY A 228 -37.95 -6.74 13.34
CA GLY A 228 -36.88 -7.57 13.86
C GLY A 228 -37.09 -9.08 13.66
N LEU A 229 -38.19 -9.48 13.01
CA LEU A 229 -38.46 -10.87 12.61
C LEU A 229 -37.80 -11.19 11.27
N TRP A 230 -37.61 -12.48 11.00
CA TRP A 230 -36.88 -12.95 9.83
C TRP A 230 -37.81 -13.56 8.77
N ASN A 231 -37.36 -13.46 7.52
CA ASN A 231 -37.98 -14.04 6.34
C ASN A 231 -36.85 -14.62 5.49
N ASP A 232 -37.03 -15.81 4.97
CA ASP A 232 -36.27 -16.26 3.81
C ASP A 232 -36.75 -15.51 2.55
N ILE A 233 -35.85 -15.26 1.62
CA ILE A 233 -36.12 -14.48 0.41
C ILE A 233 -35.14 -14.90 -0.69
N SER A 234 -35.50 -14.66 -1.94
CA SER A 234 -34.55 -14.80 -3.04
C SER A 234 -33.28 -13.96 -2.83
N CYS A 235 -32.11 -14.60 -2.91
CA CYS A 235 -30.80 -13.95 -2.82
C CYS A 235 -30.54 -12.87 -3.88
N THR A 236 -31.32 -12.86 -4.96
CA THR A 236 -31.21 -11.90 -6.07
C THR A 236 -31.92 -10.57 -5.80
N SER A 237 -32.84 -10.55 -4.83
CA SER A 237 -33.52 -9.34 -4.35
C SER A 237 -32.51 -8.37 -3.73
N SER A 238 -32.83 -7.07 -3.74
CA SER A 238 -31.95 -6.04 -3.19
C SER A 238 -32.45 -5.55 -1.84
N PHE A 239 -31.62 -5.71 -0.80
CA PHE A 239 -31.88 -5.23 0.55
C PHE A 239 -30.62 -4.58 1.14
N LEU A 240 -30.77 -3.92 2.30
CA LEU A 240 -29.67 -3.18 2.91
C LEU A 240 -28.49 -4.09 3.25
N ALA A 241 -27.29 -3.58 2.98
CA ALA A 241 -26.05 -4.20 3.39
C ALA A 241 -25.71 -3.83 4.84
N VAL A 242 -25.58 -4.82 5.70
CA VAL A 242 -25.05 -4.65 7.07
C VAL A 242 -23.88 -5.60 7.26
N CYS A 243 -22.71 -5.05 7.57
CA CYS A 243 -21.51 -5.81 7.86
C CYS A 243 -21.27 -5.88 9.37
N GLU A 244 -20.82 -7.03 9.85
CA GLU A 244 -20.32 -7.22 11.21
C GLU A 244 -18.79 -7.34 11.21
N PHE A 245 -18.17 -6.64 12.14
CA PHE A 245 -16.74 -6.76 12.42
C PHE A 245 -16.56 -7.57 13.70
N PRO A 246 -15.58 -8.50 13.72
CA PRO A 246 -15.26 -9.25 14.93
C PRO A 246 -14.82 -8.29 16.05
N ALA A 247 -15.05 -8.74 17.28
CA ALA A 247 -14.63 -8.09 18.52
C ALA A 247 -13.11 -7.96 18.65
#